data_AF-A0A1A2N9G8-F1
#
_entry.id   AF-A0A1A2N9G8-F1
#
_cell.length_a   1.000
_cell.length_b   1.000
_cell.length_c   1.000
_cell.angle_alpha   90.00
_cell.angle_beta   90.00
_cell.angle_gamma   90.00
#
_symmetry.space_group_name_H-M   'P 1'
#
loop_
_entity.id
_entity.type
_entity.pdbx_description
1 polymer ?
#
loop_
_entity_poly.entity_id
_entity_poly.type
_entity_poly.pdbx_seq_one_letter_code
_entity_poly.pdbx_strand_id
1 'polypeptide(L)'
;MTVTTEPRDGLPPEITTWLQEVSEATHVRAQRRPGGGRREAWLVDVERDNGAVEPLFLRFDNSNPAHTGDPFTLNREARFYAALQGTDVPVPRLIACHPKLQAVLCSRIDGETWFSRLKDDSARLAIAREFMSKLAALHRVDPARVKLDEPRRSMRDCVEADIARWEELYRFGDPPKDPTIEFGLAWLKANVPEAETQPVIVQGDTGPGNFLYADGHITAVLDWELAHFGDPMADLGWLALRAVQEPFTCFADRLADYEKFSGTVIDLDRVRYYRLFAEFKVVILGFRRTVKAELHGEIGNALIYEVLHNTLFADSLAEQYGLKGLVVEGFDAEPTERQQLYDVVLAQLKDIVVPGIPDPFVEMRGKGLARIVKYLREADRHGEAVQRRELDALQKVLRRRPRTVREGRRELADTIDAGSLANTDIVTYLWTRAHLQHELMRPAMGVLAERRFDPLPDEVAP
;
A
#
# COMPACT_ATOMS: atom_id res chain seq x y z
N MET A 1 -14.94 -41.94 3.09
CA MET A 1 -13.97 -40.85 2.87
C MET A 1 -14.72 -39.55 3.07
N THR A 2 -14.59 -38.99 4.27
CA THR A 2 -15.23 -37.76 4.72
C THR A 2 -14.56 -36.59 4.01
N VAL A 3 -15.28 -35.96 3.09
CA VAL A 3 -14.89 -34.68 2.49
C VAL A 3 -15.22 -33.61 3.53
N THR A 4 -14.21 -33.11 4.21
CA THR A 4 -14.29 -31.93 5.06
C THR A 4 -14.47 -30.71 4.17
N THR A 5 -15.72 -30.30 3.96
CA THR A 5 -16.03 -28.96 3.46
C THR A 5 -15.94 -27.99 4.62
N GLU A 6 -14.98 -27.07 4.58
CA GLU A 6 -14.88 -25.92 5.50
C GLU A 6 -16.16 -25.05 5.44
N PRO A 7 -16.56 -24.38 6.53
CA PRO A 7 -17.69 -23.45 6.53
C PRO A 7 -17.25 -22.14 5.84
N ARG A 8 -17.71 -21.90 4.61
CA ARG A 8 -17.25 -20.74 3.80
C ARG A 8 -17.95 -19.40 4.03
N ASP A 9 -18.97 -19.32 4.89
CA ASP A 9 -19.78 -18.09 5.01
C ASP A 9 -19.94 -17.53 6.44
N GLY A 10 -19.20 -18.04 7.44
CA GLY A 10 -19.35 -17.61 8.83
C GLY A 10 -18.04 -17.29 9.54
N LEU A 11 -18.11 -16.41 10.54
CA LEU A 11 -17.03 -16.21 11.49
C LEU A 11 -16.74 -17.52 12.24
N PRO A 12 -15.48 -17.79 12.63
CA PRO A 12 -15.17 -18.95 13.48
C PRO A 12 -16.03 -18.94 14.76
N PRO A 13 -16.43 -20.11 15.31
CA PRO A 13 -17.22 -20.18 16.52
C PRO A 13 -16.61 -19.41 17.69
N GLU A 14 -15.29 -19.48 17.86
CA GLU A 14 -14.55 -18.74 18.90
C GLU A 14 -14.73 -17.22 18.78
N ILE A 15 -14.70 -16.67 17.56
CA ILE A 15 -14.95 -15.24 17.33
C ILE A 15 -16.40 -14.90 17.60
N THR A 16 -17.35 -15.75 17.18
CA THR A 16 -18.78 -15.51 17.43
C THR A 16 -19.10 -15.50 18.92
N THR A 17 -18.58 -16.46 19.68
CA THR A 17 -18.70 -16.51 21.14
C THR A 17 -18.07 -15.29 21.79
N TRP A 18 -16.86 -14.92 21.39
CA TRP A 18 -16.20 -13.72 21.91
C TRP A 18 -17.02 -12.45 21.63
N LEU A 19 -17.59 -12.29 20.43
CA LEU A 19 -18.46 -11.16 20.11
C LEU A 19 -19.67 -11.11 21.06
N GLN A 20 -20.36 -12.23 21.26
CA GLN A 20 -21.51 -12.32 22.17
C GLN A 20 -21.14 -11.93 23.61
N GLU A 21 -20.00 -12.39 24.10
CA GLU A 21 -19.49 -12.10 25.44
C GLU A 21 -19.15 -10.62 25.62
N VAL A 22 -18.35 -10.03 24.70
CA VAL A 22 -17.90 -8.63 24.85
C VAL A 22 -18.99 -7.62 24.57
N SER A 23 -19.99 -7.97 23.77
CA SER A 23 -21.13 -7.10 23.49
C SER A 23 -22.35 -7.39 24.34
N GLU A 24 -22.33 -8.41 25.21
CA GLU A 24 -23.49 -8.88 25.99
C GLU A 24 -24.73 -9.11 25.08
N ALA A 25 -24.51 -9.72 23.91
CA ALA A 25 -25.55 -9.90 22.91
C ALA A 25 -26.21 -11.28 23.00
N THR A 26 -27.53 -11.32 22.84
CA THR A 26 -28.30 -12.56 22.68
C THR A 26 -28.08 -13.17 21.29
N HIS A 27 -27.97 -12.31 20.28
CA HIS A 27 -27.76 -12.72 18.90
C HIS A 27 -26.77 -11.79 18.19
N VAL A 28 -25.92 -12.39 17.36
CA VAL A 28 -24.93 -11.69 16.55
C VAL A 28 -25.14 -12.07 15.10
N ARG A 29 -25.30 -11.06 14.24
CA ARG A 29 -25.29 -11.23 12.79
C ARG A 29 -24.05 -10.58 12.24
N ALA A 30 -23.26 -11.32 11.46
CA ALA A 30 -22.05 -10.81 10.85
C ALA A 30 -22.12 -10.99 9.34
N GLN A 31 -21.83 -9.93 8.60
CA GLN A 31 -21.75 -9.92 7.15
C GLN A 31 -20.37 -9.44 6.72
N ARG A 32 -19.66 -10.28 5.95
CA ARG A 32 -18.36 -9.92 5.40
C ARG A 32 -18.50 -8.80 4.36
N ARG A 33 -17.66 -7.79 4.44
CA ARG A 33 -17.52 -6.76 3.40
C ARG A 33 -16.65 -7.27 2.26
N PRO A 34 -17.01 -7.00 1.00
CA PRO A 34 -16.11 -7.22 -0.13
C PRO A 34 -14.86 -6.34 0.01
N GLY A 35 -13.69 -6.90 -0.32
CA GLY A 35 -12.40 -6.22 -0.14
C GLY A 35 -11.70 -6.62 1.16
N GLY A 36 -10.45 -6.19 1.31
CA GLY A 36 -9.54 -6.72 2.33
C GLY A 36 -8.89 -8.03 1.87
N GLY A 37 -7.57 -8.05 1.78
CA GLY A 37 -6.81 -9.24 1.42
C GLY A 37 -6.82 -10.24 2.58
N ARG A 38 -5.72 -10.27 3.33
CA ARG A 38 -5.54 -11.14 4.50
C ARG A 38 -6.39 -10.72 5.71
N ARG A 39 -6.58 -9.40 5.92
CA ARG A 39 -7.41 -8.85 7.00
C ARG A 39 -8.83 -8.66 6.50
N GLU A 40 -9.76 -9.37 7.10
CA GLU A 40 -11.17 -9.38 6.77
C GLU A 40 -11.91 -8.26 7.51
N ALA A 41 -12.87 -7.65 6.82
CA ALA A 41 -13.77 -6.65 7.36
C ALA A 41 -15.19 -7.21 7.46
N TRP A 42 -15.83 -7.07 8.63
CA TRP A 42 -17.15 -7.60 8.90
C TRP A 42 -18.06 -6.52 9.49
N LEU A 43 -19.25 -6.35 8.91
CA LEU A 43 -20.34 -5.61 9.55
C LEU A 43 -21.00 -6.52 10.56
N VAL A 44 -21.10 -6.09 11.81
CA VAL A 44 -21.63 -6.91 12.91
C VAL A 44 -22.83 -6.18 13.50
N ASP A 45 -24.01 -6.77 13.46
CA ASP A 45 -25.18 -6.26 14.17
C ASP A 45 -25.38 -7.11 15.44
N VAL A 46 -25.30 -6.48 16.61
CA VAL A 46 -25.47 -7.14 17.91
C VAL A 46 -26.84 -6.83 18.49
N GLU A 47 -27.63 -7.86 18.76
CA GLU A 47 -28.96 -7.75 19.37
C GLU A 47 -28.86 -8.08 20.86
N ARG A 48 -29.41 -7.21 21.71
CA ARG A 48 -29.40 -7.36 23.18
C ARG A 48 -30.75 -7.85 23.70
N ASP A 49 -30.83 -8.29 24.95
CA ASP A 49 -32.06 -8.80 25.60
C ASP A 49 -33.27 -7.85 25.52
N ASN A 50 -33.01 -6.54 25.44
CA ASN A 50 -34.06 -5.52 25.31
C ASN A 50 -34.54 -5.31 23.86
N GLY A 51 -34.07 -6.11 22.90
CA GLY A 51 -34.35 -6.01 21.48
C GLY A 51 -33.61 -4.86 20.76
N ALA A 52 -32.72 -4.14 21.43
CA ALA A 52 -31.90 -3.12 20.79
C ALA A 52 -30.85 -3.77 19.89
N VAL A 53 -30.70 -3.23 18.68
CA VAL A 53 -29.67 -3.65 17.72
C VAL A 53 -28.60 -2.56 17.64
N GLU A 54 -27.37 -2.89 18.00
CA GLU A 54 -26.22 -2.00 17.90
C GLU A 54 -25.32 -2.39 16.71
N PRO A 55 -25.02 -1.47 15.80
CA PRO A 55 -24.14 -1.73 14.67
C PRO A 55 -22.66 -1.56 15.03
N LEU A 56 -21.87 -2.61 14.81
CA LEU A 56 -20.44 -2.68 15.06
C LEU A 56 -19.66 -3.10 13.80
N PHE A 57 -18.34 -2.97 13.88
CA PHE A 57 -17.41 -3.33 12.81
C PHE A 57 -16.28 -4.17 13.36
N LEU A 58 -16.03 -5.32 12.75
CA LEU A 58 -14.98 -6.26 13.14
C LEU A 58 -13.90 -6.31 12.06
N ARG A 59 -12.64 -6.08 12.47
CA ARG A 59 -11.45 -6.51 11.71
C ARG A 59 -11.01 -7.87 12.25
N PHE A 60 -10.80 -8.83 11.35
CA PHE A 60 -10.33 -10.17 11.70
C PHE A 60 -9.21 -10.62 10.77
N ASP A 61 -8.11 -11.11 11.31
CA ASP A 61 -7.03 -11.73 10.55
C ASP A 61 -6.88 -13.19 11.01
N ASN A 62 -7.18 -14.12 10.10
CA ASN A 62 -7.13 -15.56 10.42
C ASN A 62 -5.71 -16.15 10.32
N SER A 63 -4.70 -15.33 10.05
CA SER A 63 -3.31 -15.76 9.99
C SER A 63 -2.63 -15.72 11.36
N ASN A 64 -1.47 -16.40 11.44
CA ASN A 64 -0.58 -16.30 12.59
C ASN A 64 0.61 -15.36 12.26
N PRO A 65 0.73 -14.18 12.90
CA PRO A 65 1.85 -13.26 12.71
C PRO A 65 3.23 -13.91 12.87
N ALA A 66 3.37 -14.91 13.75
CA ALA A 66 4.63 -15.64 13.93
C ALA A 66 5.06 -16.43 12.69
N HIS A 67 4.11 -16.89 11.88
CA HIS A 67 4.39 -17.61 10.63
C HIS A 67 4.57 -16.67 9.44
N THR A 68 3.97 -15.47 9.50
CA THR A 68 4.06 -14.49 8.44
C THR A 68 5.17 -13.48 8.65
N GLY A 69 5.73 -13.36 9.85
CA GLY A 69 6.74 -12.35 10.20
C GLY A 69 6.22 -10.92 10.12
N ASP A 70 4.90 -10.75 10.12
CA ASP A 70 4.25 -9.46 9.94
C ASP A 70 4.14 -8.72 11.28
N PRO A 71 4.85 -7.59 11.46
CA PRO A 71 4.84 -6.84 12.71
C PRO A 71 3.55 -6.02 12.90
N PHE A 72 2.74 -5.85 11.86
CA PHE A 72 1.57 -4.96 11.85
C PHE A 72 0.31 -5.68 12.35
N THR A 73 0.33 -6.12 13.61
CA THR A 73 -0.79 -6.90 14.20
C THR A 73 -2.04 -6.05 14.43
N LEU A 74 -3.24 -6.67 14.39
CA LEU A 74 -4.49 -5.98 14.72
C LEU A 74 -4.50 -5.51 16.19
N ASN A 75 -3.88 -6.26 17.09
CA ASN A 75 -3.71 -5.84 18.48
C ASN A 75 -2.85 -4.57 18.62
N ARG A 76 -1.88 -4.36 17.72
CA ARG A 76 -1.10 -3.12 17.65
C ARG A 76 -1.96 -1.97 17.13
N GLU A 77 -2.71 -2.19 16.04
CA GLU A 77 -3.68 -1.21 15.50
C GLU A 77 -4.67 -0.74 16.57
N ALA A 78 -5.23 -1.67 17.36
CA ALA A 78 -6.17 -1.37 18.45
C ALA A 78 -5.62 -0.39 19.49
N ARG A 79 -4.30 -0.39 19.74
CA ARG A 79 -3.66 0.55 20.67
C ARG A 79 -3.74 1.99 20.17
N PHE A 80 -3.65 2.21 18.87
CA PHE A 80 -3.81 3.54 18.28
C PHE A 80 -5.26 4.01 18.36
N TYR A 81 -6.25 3.15 18.07
CA TYR A 81 -7.65 3.48 18.31
C TYR A 81 -7.87 3.88 19.77
N ALA A 82 -7.39 3.07 20.73
CA ALA A 82 -7.53 3.37 22.15
C ALA A 82 -6.85 4.69 22.57
N ALA A 83 -5.65 4.95 22.07
CA ALA A 83 -4.85 6.12 22.42
C ALA A 83 -5.42 7.43 21.87
N LEU A 84 -6.07 7.38 20.71
CA LEU A 84 -6.63 8.54 20.04
C LEU A 84 -8.08 8.85 20.48
N GLN A 85 -8.69 7.99 21.28
CA GLN A 85 -9.98 8.28 21.91
C GLN A 85 -9.93 9.60 22.69
N GLY A 86 -10.86 10.51 22.39
CA GLY A 86 -10.97 11.80 23.09
C GLY A 86 -9.99 12.86 22.61
N THR A 87 -9.26 12.60 21.51
CA THR A 87 -8.52 13.63 20.77
C THR A 87 -9.40 14.26 19.67
N ASP A 88 -8.88 15.27 18.97
CA ASP A 88 -9.55 15.89 17.83
C ASP A 88 -9.51 15.02 16.55
N VAL A 89 -8.81 13.87 16.60
CA VAL A 89 -8.72 12.92 15.50
C VAL A 89 -9.96 12.01 15.55
N PRO A 90 -10.83 12.03 14.53
CA PRO A 90 -12.01 11.19 14.52
C PRO A 90 -11.59 9.75 14.29
N VAL A 91 -11.71 8.90 15.30
CA VAL A 91 -11.43 7.47 15.20
C VAL A 91 -12.65 6.66 15.63
N PRO A 92 -12.92 5.49 15.03
CA PRO A 92 -13.94 4.56 15.52
C PRO A 92 -13.70 4.23 17.00
N ARG A 93 -14.79 4.15 17.77
CA ARG A 93 -14.70 3.77 19.17
C ARG A 93 -14.23 2.32 19.29
N LEU A 94 -13.11 2.08 19.95
CA LEU A 94 -12.66 0.73 20.26
C LEU A 94 -13.62 0.10 21.29
N ILE A 95 -14.19 -1.06 20.95
CA ILE A 95 -15.07 -1.82 21.84
C ILE A 95 -14.26 -2.89 22.57
N ALA A 96 -13.56 -3.73 21.80
CA ALA A 96 -12.77 -4.84 22.36
C ALA A 96 -11.66 -5.27 21.40
N CYS A 97 -10.58 -5.78 21.98
CA CYS A 97 -9.54 -6.51 21.27
C CYS A 97 -9.52 -7.95 21.78
N HIS A 98 -9.51 -8.92 20.88
CA HIS A 98 -9.43 -10.31 21.28
C HIS A 98 -8.05 -10.60 21.91
N PRO A 99 -7.98 -11.35 23.03
CA PRO A 99 -6.74 -11.51 23.79
C PRO A 99 -5.69 -12.41 23.13
N LYS A 100 -6.12 -13.32 22.22
CA LYS A 100 -5.24 -14.30 21.56
C LYS A 100 -5.25 -14.19 20.03
N LEU A 101 -6.43 -14.28 19.44
CA LEU A 101 -6.66 -14.09 18.01
C LEU A 101 -6.53 -12.63 17.58
N GLN A 102 -6.21 -12.43 16.31
CA GLN A 102 -6.15 -11.12 15.66
C GLN A 102 -7.57 -10.65 15.31
N ALA A 103 -8.30 -10.14 16.30
CA ALA A 103 -9.65 -9.62 16.12
C ALA A 103 -9.86 -8.33 16.92
N VAL A 104 -10.40 -7.30 16.26
CA VAL A 104 -10.65 -5.99 16.84
C VAL A 104 -12.07 -5.55 16.49
N LEU A 105 -12.85 -5.26 17.52
CA LEU A 105 -14.23 -4.80 17.42
C LEU A 105 -14.29 -3.30 17.71
N CYS A 106 -14.83 -2.54 16.78
CA CYS A 106 -15.03 -1.09 16.88
C CYS A 106 -16.50 -0.73 16.63
N SER A 107 -16.89 0.50 16.98
CA SER A 107 -18.16 1.07 16.53
C SER A 107 -18.21 1.11 15.00
N ARG A 108 -19.36 0.78 14.40
CA ARG A 108 -19.58 1.04 12.98
C ARG A 108 -19.81 2.53 12.78
N ILE A 109 -18.99 3.16 11.94
CA ILE A 109 -19.14 4.56 11.56
C ILE A 109 -19.72 4.62 10.15
N ASP A 110 -20.72 5.47 9.96
CA ASP A 110 -21.31 5.70 8.65
C ASP A 110 -20.41 6.60 7.80
N GLY A 111 -20.33 6.26 6.50
CA GLY A 111 -19.60 7.04 5.51
C GLY A 111 -19.11 6.21 4.34
N GLU A 112 -18.61 6.91 3.33
CA GLU A 112 -17.98 6.35 2.13
C GLU A 112 -16.47 6.49 2.21
N THR A 113 -15.73 5.52 1.66
CA THR A 113 -14.25 5.54 1.57
C THR A 113 -13.74 5.96 0.20
N TRP A 114 -14.62 6.08 -0.80
CA TRP A 114 -14.21 6.27 -2.20
C TRP A 114 -14.25 7.74 -2.60
N PHE A 115 -13.20 8.48 -2.27
CA PHE A 115 -13.08 9.92 -2.59
C PHE A 115 -13.35 10.22 -4.07
N SER A 116 -12.94 9.34 -4.98
CA SER A 116 -13.17 9.40 -6.43
C SER A 116 -14.64 9.31 -6.87
N ARG A 117 -15.56 8.90 -5.98
CA ARG A 117 -17.01 8.92 -6.25
C ARG A 117 -17.62 10.30 -6.09
N LEU A 118 -16.99 11.20 -5.33
CA LEU A 118 -17.38 12.60 -5.30
C LEU A 118 -17.15 13.20 -6.69
N LYS A 119 -18.22 13.68 -7.33
CA LYS A 119 -18.16 14.27 -8.68
C LYS A 119 -18.17 15.79 -8.67
N ASP A 120 -18.66 16.39 -7.58
CA ASP A 120 -18.63 17.83 -7.40
C ASP A 120 -17.24 18.27 -6.90
N ASP A 121 -16.56 19.09 -7.68
CA ASP A 121 -15.20 19.52 -7.38
C ASP A 121 -15.13 20.40 -6.13
N SER A 122 -16.20 21.15 -5.82
CA SER A 122 -16.24 21.97 -4.61
C SER A 122 -16.31 21.11 -3.34
N ALA A 123 -17.11 20.04 -3.36
CA ALA A 123 -17.20 19.05 -2.31
C ALA A 123 -15.89 18.27 -2.15
N ARG A 124 -15.26 17.85 -3.26
CA ARG A 124 -13.93 17.22 -3.22
C ARG A 124 -12.90 18.13 -2.57
N LEU A 125 -12.89 19.40 -2.94
CA LEU A 125 -11.97 20.39 -2.37
C LEU A 125 -12.22 20.59 -0.87
N ALA A 126 -13.48 20.68 -0.45
CA ALA A 126 -13.86 20.84 0.95
C ALA A 126 -13.41 19.65 1.80
N ILE A 127 -13.72 18.42 1.36
CA ILE A 127 -13.30 17.18 2.03
C ILE A 127 -11.77 17.07 2.08
N ALA A 128 -11.07 17.37 0.99
CA ALA A 128 -9.62 17.29 0.95
C ALA A 128 -8.96 18.31 1.90
N ARG A 129 -9.53 19.53 2.05
CA ARG A 129 -9.10 20.51 3.05
C ARG A 129 -9.37 20.05 4.47
N GLU A 130 -10.54 19.49 4.72
CA GLU A 130 -10.88 18.92 6.02
C GLU A 130 -9.91 17.78 6.39
N PHE A 131 -9.55 16.94 5.42
CA PHE A 131 -8.56 15.88 5.60
C PHE A 131 -7.21 16.45 6.05
N MET A 132 -6.69 17.49 5.38
CA MET A 132 -5.44 18.12 5.81
C MET A 132 -5.54 18.71 7.23
N SER A 133 -6.71 19.23 7.62
CA SER A 133 -6.97 19.68 8.99
C SER A 133 -6.95 18.54 10.01
N LYS A 134 -7.55 17.37 9.68
CA LYS A 134 -7.51 16.18 10.55
C LYS A 134 -6.11 15.58 10.65
N LEU A 135 -5.36 15.54 9.56
CA LEU A 135 -3.96 15.10 9.55
C LEU A 135 -3.09 16.03 10.41
N ALA A 136 -3.28 17.35 10.28
CA ALA A 136 -2.61 18.32 11.14
C ALA A 136 -3.01 18.16 12.62
N ALA A 137 -4.28 17.85 12.92
CA ALA A 137 -4.73 17.56 14.28
C ALA A 137 -4.06 16.29 14.85
N LEU A 138 -3.91 15.24 14.05
CA LEU A 138 -3.15 14.04 14.42
C LEU A 138 -1.70 14.37 14.78
N HIS A 139 -1.01 15.13 13.93
CA HIS A 139 0.38 15.50 14.17
C HIS A 139 0.57 16.48 15.35
N ARG A 140 -0.50 17.09 15.86
CA ARG A 140 -0.48 17.92 17.07
C ARG A 140 -0.84 17.16 18.35
N VAL A 141 -1.25 15.89 18.26
CA VAL A 141 -1.53 15.08 19.45
C VAL A 141 -0.26 15.01 20.29
N ASP A 142 -0.32 15.54 21.51
CA ASP A 142 0.79 15.51 22.46
C ASP A 142 1.10 14.04 22.82
N PRO A 143 2.27 13.51 22.40
CA PRO A 143 2.64 12.14 22.70
C PRO A 143 2.62 11.83 24.20
N ALA A 144 2.87 12.84 25.05
CA ALA A 144 2.87 12.68 26.51
C ALA A 144 1.49 12.42 27.11
N ARG A 145 0.41 12.79 26.41
CA ARG A 145 -0.96 12.65 26.90
C ARG A 145 -1.63 11.37 26.43
N VAL A 146 -1.09 10.70 25.42
CA VAL A 146 -1.60 9.42 24.93
C VAL A 146 -0.87 8.23 25.54
N LYS A 147 -1.62 7.17 25.81
CA LYS A 147 -1.08 5.91 26.33
C LYS A 147 -0.75 4.98 25.16
N LEU A 148 0.43 5.17 24.59
CA LEU A 148 1.00 4.29 23.57
C LEU A 148 2.25 3.61 24.10
N ASP A 149 2.28 2.28 24.03
CA ASP A 149 3.46 1.45 24.29
C ASP A 149 4.35 1.37 23.04
N GLU A 150 4.71 2.54 22.51
CA GLU A 150 5.62 2.71 21.39
C GLU A 150 6.84 3.50 21.90
N PRO A 151 8.07 3.06 21.62
CA PRO A 151 9.26 3.73 22.13
C PRO A 151 9.32 5.19 21.69
N ARG A 152 9.45 6.10 22.67
CA ARG A 152 9.71 7.52 22.40
C ARG A 152 11.21 7.70 22.25
N ARG A 153 11.64 8.08 21.05
CA ARG A 153 13.06 8.22 20.68
C ARG A 153 13.28 9.56 19.97
N SER A 154 14.51 9.85 19.58
CA SER A 154 14.76 10.99 18.68
C SER A 154 14.10 10.77 17.32
N MET A 155 13.95 11.82 16.51
CA MET A 155 13.41 11.69 15.15
C MET A 155 14.23 10.69 14.30
N ARG A 156 15.56 10.83 14.32
CA ARG A 156 16.47 9.92 13.62
C ARG A 156 16.25 8.46 14.06
N ASP A 157 16.20 8.20 15.36
CA ASP A 157 15.98 6.84 15.88
C ASP A 157 14.60 6.26 15.48
N CYS A 158 13.57 7.10 15.40
CA CYS A 158 12.24 6.70 14.94
C CYS A 158 12.26 6.26 13.47
N VAL A 159 12.92 7.04 12.61
CA VAL A 159 13.06 6.72 11.17
C VAL A 159 13.91 5.46 10.97
N GLU A 160 15.04 5.35 11.67
CA GLU A 160 15.92 4.18 11.62
C GLU A 160 15.21 2.91 12.12
N ALA A 161 14.38 3.01 13.16
CA ALA A 161 13.56 1.90 13.66
C ALA A 161 12.48 1.48 12.65
N ASP A 162 11.89 2.42 11.92
CA ASP A 162 10.94 2.08 10.87
C ASP A 162 11.65 1.39 9.69
N ILE A 163 12.80 1.89 9.25
CA ILE A 163 13.64 1.22 8.23
C ILE A 163 13.98 -0.21 8.67
N ALA A 164 14.43 -0.39 9.92
CA ALA A 164 14.78 -1.70 10.46
C ALA A 164 13.58 -2.66 10.51
N ARG A 165 12.37 -2.16 10.85
CA ARG A 165 11.14 -2.96 10.82
C ARG A 165 10.81 -3.48 9.43
N TRP A 166 10.95 -2.63 8.40
CA TRP A 166 10.71 -3.02 7.01
C TRP A 166 11.80 -3.95 6.48
N GLU A 167 13.05 -3.75 6.89
CA GLU A 167 14.15 -4.68 6.62
C GLU A 167 13.89 -6.05 7.24
N GLU A 168 13.51 -6.13 8.51
CA GLU A 168 13.17 -7.39 9.18
C GLU A 168 12.05 -8.13 8.43
N LEU A 169 11.01 -7.40 8.01
CA LEU A 169 9.91 -7.95 7.22
C LEU A 169 10.38 -8.49 5.85
N TYR A 170 11.31 -7.77 5.20
CA TYR A 170 11.92 -8.19 3.95
C TYR A 170 12.79 -9.44 4.12
N ARG A 171 13.61 -9.51 5.17
CA ARG A 171 14.50 -10.65 5.46
C ARG A 171 13.77 -11.88 6.00
N PHE A 172 12.53 -11.72 6.48
CA PHE A 172 11.78 -12.81 7.10
C PHE A 172 11.61 -14.02 6.17
N GLY A 173 12.09 -15.18 6.63
CA GLY A 173 12.02 -16.43 5.88
C GLY A 173 13.14 -16.63 4.85
N ASP A 174 14.23 -15.84 4.96
CA ASP A 174 15.41 -15.89 4.10
C ASP A 174 15.07 -15.91 2.58
N PRO A 175 14.32 -14.91 2.10
CA PRO A 175 13.96 -14.88 0.69
C PRO A 175 15.17 -14.54 -0.19
N PRO A 176 15.12 -14.86 -1.49
CA PRO A 176 16.14 -14.42 -2.44
C PRO A 176 16.33 -12.90 -2.40
N LYS A 177 17.57 -12.43 -2.48
CA LYS A 177 17.85 -10.99 -2.56
C LYS A 177 17.31 -10.39 -3.85
N ASP A 178 16.79 -9.16 -3.76
CA ASP A 178 16.33 -8.38 -4.91
C ASP A 178 17.13 -7.07 -4.99
N PRO A 179 17.82 -6.77 -6.12
CA PRO A 179 18.71 -5.62 -6.20
C PRO A 179 17.98 -4.27 -6.01
N THR A 180 16.68 -4.18 -6.30
CA THR A 180 15.88 -2.97 -6.04
C THR A 180 15.75 -2.74 -4.55
N ILE A 181 15.48 -3.80 -3.77
CA ILE A 181 15.29 -3.70 -2.32
C ILE A 181 16.62 -3.51 -1.61
N GLU A 182 17.67 -4.25 -2.01
CA GLU A 182 19.02 -4.11 -1.42
C GLU A 182 19.52 -2.67 -1.55
N PHE A 183 19.44 -2.10 -2.76
CA PHE A 183 19.88 -0.74 -3.00
C PHE A 183 18.99 0.28 -2.27
N GLY A 184 17.67 0.09 -2.30
CA GLY A 184 16.73 0.97 -1.60
C GLY A 184 16.97 1.04 -0.10
N LEU A 185 17.22 -0.11 0.52
CA LEU A 185 17.54 -0.22 1.94
C LEU A 185 18.84 0.49 2.29
N ALA A 186 19.91 0.25 1.52
CA ALA A 186 21.19 0.90 1.72
C ALA A 186 21.07 2.43 1.54
N TRP A 187 20.32 2.87 0.52
CA TRP A 187 20.08 4.28 0.25
C TRP A 187 19.31 4.96 1.39
N LEU A 188 18.20 4.38 1.86
CA LEU A 188 17.40 4.94 2.95
C LEU A 188 18.22 5.10 4.23
N LYS A 189 19.00 4.08 4.62
CA LYS A 189 19.88 4.14 5.78
C LYS A 189 20.93 5.25 5.68
N ALA A 190 21.49 5.45 4.49
CA ALA A 190 22.55 6.44 4.26
C ALA A 190 22.02 7.88 4.17
N ASN A 191 20.72 8.08 3.91
CA ASN A 191 20.13 9.39 3.61
C ASN A 191 19.01 9.80 4.58
N VAL A 192 18.95 9.20 5.79
CA VAL A 192 17.98 9.59 6.82
C VAL A 192 18.08 11.11 7.07
N PRO A 193 16.99 11.87 6.84
CA PRO A 193 17.02 13.32 6.93
C PRO A 193 17.20 13.77 8.37
N GLU A 194 17.91 14.88 8.55
CA GLU A 194 17.94 15.59 9.83
C GLU A 194 16.62 16.32 10.06
N ALA A 195 16.17 16.32 11.30
CA ALA A 195 14.91 16.94 11.68
C ALA A 195 15.01 17.45 13.12
N GLU A 196 14.80 18.76 13.28
CA GLU A 196 14.86 19.42 14.59
C GLU A 196 13.55 19.32 15.38
N THR A 197 12.50 18.76 14.76
CA THR A 197 11.18 18.59 15.37
C THR A 197 11.08 17.30 16.19
N GLN A 198 10.20 17.31 17.19
CA GLN A 198 9.86 16.09 17.93
C GLN A 198 9.05 15.13 17.06
N PRO A 199 9.22 13.80 17.22
CA PRO A 199 8.36 12.83 16.56
C PRO A 199 6.89 13.00 16.93
N VAL A 200 6.03 12.81 15.95
CA VAL A 200 4.56 12.83 16.10
C VAL A 200 4.00 11.44 15.84
N ILE A 201 2.74 11.21 16.18
CA ILE A 201 2.04 10.01 15.71
C ILE A 201 1.80 10.19 14.22
N VAL A 202 2.38 9.32 13.39
CA VAL A 202 2.04 9.21 11.98
C VAL A 202 1.08 8.05 11.79
N GLN A 203 0.09 8.18 10.90
CA GLN A 203 -0.84 7.10 10.56
C GLN A 203 -0.13 6.02 9.75
N GLY A 204 0.83 6.40 8.90
CA GLY A 204 1.64 5.50 8.11
C GLY A 204 0.96 4.94 6.86
N ASP A 205 -0.38 4.96 6.78
CA ASP A 205 -1.15 4.65 5.56
C ASP A 205 -2.12 5.79 5.17
N THR A 206 -1.61 7.03 5.17
CA THR A 206 -2.41 8.25 5.00
C THR A 206 -2.91 8.47 3.56
N GLY A 207 -4.23 8.58 3.36
CA GLY A 207 -4.77 8.95 2.05
C GLY A 207 -6.29 8.80 1.84
N PRO A 208 -6.79 9.11 0.63
CA PRO A 208 -8.21 9.12 0.27
C PRO A 208 -9.00 7.83 0.52
N GLY A 209 -8.34 6.68 0.58
CA GLY A 209 -8.97 5.40 0.89
C GLY A 209 -9.15 5.09 2.38
N ASN A 210 -8.48 5.84 3.26
CA ASN A 210 -8.37 5.54 4.69
C ASN A 210 -9.04 6.58 5.59
N PHE A 211 -10.04 7.29 5.05
CA PHE A 211 -11.00 8.04 5.85
C PHE A 211 -12.43 7.77 5.36
N LEU A 212 -13.38 7.92 6.28
CA LEU A 212 -14.80 7.94 5.99
C LEU A 212 -15.27 9.38 5.87
N TYR A 213 -16.16 9.62 4.92
CA TYR A 213 -16.90 10.88 4.83
C TYR A 213 -18.40 10.64 4.69
N ALA A 214 -19.19 11.49 5.34
CA ALA A 214 -20.64 11.55 5.25
C ALA A 214 -21.09 13.00 5.41
N ASP A 215 -22.17 13.38 4.74
CA ASP A 215 -22.79 14.71 4.86
C ASP A 215 -21.80 15.89 4.69
N GLY A 216 -20.80 15.71 3.82
CA GLY A 216 -19.81 16.73 3.52
C GLY A 216 -18.67 16.86 4.55
N HIS A 217 -18.54 15.92 5.49
CA HIS A 217 -17.53 15.94 6.54
C HIS A 217 -16.80 14.61 6.72
N ILE A 218 -15.60 14.65 7.30
CA ILE A 218 -14.85 13.43 7.64
C ILE A 218 -15.34 12.89 8.97
N THR A 219 -15.84 11.65 8.94
CA THR A 219 -16.44 10.99 10.12
C THR A 219 -15.47 10.06 10.85
N ALA A 220 -14.46 9.52 10.16
CA ALA A 220 -13.41 8.71 10.79
C ALA A 220 -12.14 8.65 9.94
N VAL A 221 -10.99 8.50 10.60
CA VAL A 221 -9.72 8.05 10.04
C VAL A 221 -9.55 6.57 10.40
N LEU A 222 -9.26 5.77 9.38
CA LEU A 222 -9.16 4.32 9.45
C LEU A 222 -7.72 3.86 9.23
N ASP A 223 -7.52 2.55 9.39
CA ASP A 223 -6.30 1.82 9.06
C ASP A 223 -5.02 2.38 9.72
N TRP A 224 -4.86 2.02 10.99
CA TRP A 224 -3.73 2.43 11.84
C TRP A 224 -2.63 1.36 11.92
N GLU A 225 -2.64 0.38 11.02
CA GLU A 225 -1.74 -0.78 11.09
C GLU A 225 -0.25 -0.39 10.95
N LEU A 226 0.03 0.64 10.13
CA LEU A 226 1.36 1.19 9.91
C LEU A 226 1.70 2.36 10.85
N ALA A 227 0.79 2.74 11.76
CA ALA A 227 0.97 3.93 12.59
C ALA A 227 2.16 3.77 13.53
N HIS A 228 2.93 4.82 13.78
CA HIS A 228 4.10 4.81 14.67
C HIS A 228 4.48 6.24 15.08
N PHE A 229 5.47 6.40 15.95
CA PHE A 229 6.10 7.71 16.15
C PHE A 229 7.12 7.97 15.04
N GLY A 230 7.03 9.12 14.40
CA GLY A 230 7.92 9.49 13.31
C GLY A 230 7.75 10.92 12.85
N ASP A 231 8.19 11.15 11.62
CA ASP A 231 8.22 12.45 10.99
C ASP A 231 6.86 12.79 10.36
N PRO A 232 6.25 13.96 10.62
CA PRO A 232 4.99 14.33 9.95
C PRO A 232 5.09 14.32 8.42
N MET A 233 6.27 14.51 7.84
CA MET A 233 6.50 14.43 6.40
C MET A 233 6.31 13.01 5.86
N ALA A 234 6.38 11.98 6.70
CA ALA A 234 6.13 10.59 6.33
C ALA A 234 4.70 10.40 5.82
N ASP A 235 3.71 10.97 6.50
CA ASP A 235 2.31 10.90 6.08
C ASP A 235 2.03 11.74 4.82
N LEU A 236 2.75 12.85 4.62
CA LEU A 236 2.66 13.63 3.38
C LEU A 236 3.29 12.90 2.19
N GLY A 237 4.42 12.22 2.40
CA GLY A 237 5.05 11.35 1.40
C GLY A 237 4.14 10.17 1.03
N TRP A 238 3.49 9.57 2.02
CA TRP A 238 2.51 8.50 1.78
C TRP A 238 1.24 9.00 1.07
N LEU A 239 0.75 10.18 1.44
CA LEU A 239 -0.37 10.83 0.74
C LEU A 239 -0.05 11.08 -0.73
N ALA A 240 1.17 11.48 -1.06
CA ALA A 240 1.60 11.65 -2.45
C ALA A 240 1.51 10.33 -3.23
N LEU A 241 1.93 9.20 -2.63
CA LEU A 241 1.79 7.86 -3.22
C LEU A 241 0.31 7.52 -3.44
N ARG A 242 -0.54 7.75 -2.44
CA ARG A 242 -1.98 7.49 -2.54
C ARG A 242 -2.65 8.37 -3.60
N ALA A 243 -2.20 9.61 -3.77
CA ALA A 243 -2.70 10.54 -4.80
C ALA A 243 -2.45 10.05 -6.24
N VAL A 244 -1.39 9.27 -6.47
CA VAL A 244 -1.11 8.62 -7.77
C VAL A 244 -2.19 7.59 -8.10
N GLN A 245 -2.62 6.81 -7.09
CA GLN A 245 -3.64 5.76 -7.23
C GLN A 245 -5.04 6.37 -7.36
N GLU A 246 -5.36 7.31 -6.46
CA GLU A 246 -6.64 7.99 -6.38
C GLU A 246 -6.41 9.51 -6.28
N PRO A 247 -6.66 10.27 -7.36
CA PRO A 247 -6.31 11.70 -7.42
C PRO A 247 -6.89 12.54 -6.27
N PHE A 248 -5.99 13.17 -5.51
CA PHE A 248 -6.28 13.90 -4.29
C PHE A 248 -6.20 15.44 -4.48
N THR A 249 -7.05 15.99 -5.36
CA THR A 249 -7.03 17.44 -5.72
C THR A 249 -5.62 17.96 -6.06
N CYS A 250 -5.37 19.27 -6.06
CA CYS A 250 -4.01 19.80 -6.29
C CYS A 250 -3.12 19.52 -5.07
N PHE A 251 -2.13 18.64 -5.21
CA PHE A 251 -1.28 18.22 -4.10
C PHE A 251 -0.51 19.40 -3.46
N ALA A 252 0.05 20.32 -4.27
CA ALA A 252 0.76 21.50 -3.78
C ALA A 252 -0.15 22.40 -2.91
N ASP A 253 -1.41 22.62 -3.31
CA ASP A 253 -2.37 23.38 -2.51
C ASP A 253 -2.69 22.66 -1.18
N ARG A 254 -2.74 21.33 -1.19
CA ARG A 254 -2.97 20.52 0.01
C ARG A 254 -1.81 20.58 1.00
N LEU A 255 -0.58 20.66 0.51
CA LEU A 255 0.59 20.93 1.36
C LEU A 255 0.46 22.30 2.05
N ALA A 256 0.05 23.34 1.32
CA ALA A 256 -0.16 24.67 1.89
C ALA A 256 -1.32 24.69 2.92
N ASP A 257 -2.41 23.97 2.67
CA ASP A 257 -3.49 23.79 3.66
C ASP A 257 -2.96 23.12 4.94
N TYR A 258 -2.10 22.10 4.82
CA TYR A 258 -1.48 21.44 5.97
C TYR A 258 -0.58 22.37 6.77
N GLU A 259 0.29 23.18 6.14
CA GLU A 259 1.12 24.16 6.85
C GLU A 259 0.24 25.12 7.65
N LYS A 260 -0.82 25.63 7.02
CA LYS A 260 -1.79 26.53 7.66
C LYS A 260 -2.45 25.89 8.89
N PHE A 261 -2.87 24.63 8.80
CA PHE A 261 -3.54 23.97 9.92
C PHE A 261 -2.57 23.52 10.99
N SER A 262 -1.39 23.01 10.62
CA SER A 262 -0.40 22.43 11.54
C SER A 262 0.44 23.49 12.25
N GLY A 263 0.70 24.63 11.60
CA GLY A 263 1.72 25.59 12.00
C GLY A 263 3.15 25.11 11.73
N THR A 264 3.32 23.95 11.09
CA THR A 264 4.61 23.36 10.73
C THR A 264 4.95 23.77 9.31
N VAL A 265 6.15 24.31 9.11
CA VAL A 265 6.71 24.55 7.77
C VAL A 265 7.10 23.20 7.16
N ILE A 266 6.64 22.94 5.93
CA ILE A 266 6.97 21.73 5.20
C ILE A 266 8.40 21.83 4.66
N ASP A 267 9.16 20.77 4.89
CA ASP A 267 10.44 20.55 4.25
C ASP A 267 10.24 19.63 3.05
N LEU A 268 10.37 20.18 1.84
CA LEU A 268 10.11 19.46 0.60
C LEU A 268 11.14 18.36 0.32
N ASP A 269 12.38 18.50 0.80
CA ASP A 269 13.40 17.46 0.64
C ASP A 269 13.08 16.25 1.54
N ARG A 270 12.57 16.51 2.75
CA ARG A 270 12.00 15.45 3.60
C ARG A 270 10.79 14.80 2.93
N VAL A 271 9.88 15.56 2.33
CA VAL A 271 8.75 14.98 1.58
C VAL A 271 9.24 14.06 0.45
N ARG A 272 10.28 14.44 -0.31
CA ARG A 272 10.89 13.57 -1.34
C ARG A 272 11.48 12.29 -0.76
N TYR A 273 12.21 12.40 0.35
CA TYR A 273 12.72 11.23 1.07
C TYR A 273 11.58 10.28 1.47
N TYR A 274 10.49 10.81 2.03
CA TYR A 274 9.37 9.99 2.46
C TYR A 274 8.47 9.49 1.32
N ARG A 275 8.39 10.16 0.17
CA ARG A 275 7.79 9.60 -1.05
C ARG A 275 8.51 8.32 -1.44
N LEU A 276 9.84 8.39 -1.51
CA LEU A 276 10.69 7.24 -1.82
C LEU A 276 10.56 6.14 -0.76
N PHE A 277 10.55 6.50 0.52
CA PHE A 277 10.39 5.52 1.60
C PHE A 277 9.00 4.87 1.58
N ALA A 278 7.93 5.62 1.30
CA ALA A 278 6.58 5.07 1.12
C ALA A 278 6.54 4.04 -0.02
N GLU A 279 7.10 4.38 -1.18
CA GLU A 279 7.21 3.46 -2.31
C GLU A 279 8.03 2.22 -1.96
N PHE A 280 9.16 2.38 -1.27
CA PHE A 280 10.00 1.26 -0.83
C PHE A 280 9.24 0.25 0.05
N LYS A 281 8.42 0.75 0.98
CA LYS A 281 7.57 -0.10 1.84
C LYS A 281 6.59 -0.91 0.98
N VAL A 282 5.97 -0.29 -0.03
CA VAL A 282 5.05 -0.98 -0.94
C VAL A 282 5.77 -1.96 -1.86
N VAL A 283 7.00 -1.65 -2.31
CA VAL A 283 7.87 -2.57 -3.06
C VAL A 283 8.19 -3.82 -2.23
N ILE A 284 8.50 -3.68 -0.94
CA ILE A 284 8.68 -4.83 -0.02
C ILE A 284 7.39 -5.66 0.06
N LEU A 285 6.22 -5.02 0.25
CA LEU A 285 4.94 -5.74 0.28
C LEU A 285 4.62 -6.45 -1.04
N GLY A 286 4.98 -5.87 -2.19
CA GLY A 286 4.91 -6.50 -3.51
C GLY A 286 5.79 -7.73 -3.61
N PHE A 287 7.07 -7.58 -3.30
CA PHE A 287 8.05 -8.66 -3.32
C PHE A 287 7.64 -9.86 -2.46
N ARG A 288 7.11 -9.63 -1.25
CA ARG A 288 6.69 -10.73 -0.37
C ARG A 288 5.51 -11.53 -0.94
N ARG A 289 4.62 -10.89 -1.70
CA ARG A 289 3.52 -11.55 -2.41
C ARG A 289 4.01 -12.40 -3.58
N THR A 290 5.10 -12.03 -4.25
CA THR A 290 5.65 -12.83 -5.36
C THR A 290 6.41 -14.06 -4.85
N VAL A 291 7.06 -13.97 -3.68
CA VAL A 291 7.74 -15.11 -3.05
C VAL A 291 6.74 -16.15 -2.50
N LYS A 292 5.60 -15.71 -1.96
CA LYS A 292 4.54 -16.58 -1.45
C LYS A 292 3.29 -16.50 -2.33
N ALA A 293 3.18 -17.39 -3.31
CA ALA A 293 2.02 -17.44 -4.20
C ALA A 293 0.73 -17.83 -3.44
N GLU A 294 -0.19 -16.87 -3.29
CA GLU A 294 -1.54 -17.12 -2.80
C GLU A 294 -2.48 -17.40 -3.97
N LEU A 295 -2.86 -18.67 -4.16
CA LEU A 295 -3.70 -19.11 -5.30
C LEU A 295 -5.07 -18.39 -5.38
N HIS A 296 -5.56 -17.91 -4.23
CA HIS A 296 -6.82 -17.17 -4.13
C HIS A 296 -6.61 -15.67 -3.85
N GLY A 297 -5.36 -15.17 -3.97
CA GLY A 297 -5.02 -13.76 -3.84
C GLY A 297 -5.49 -12.93 -5.03
N GLU A 298 -5.60 -11.61 -4.87
CA GLU A 298 -6.05 -10.71 -5.94
C GLU A 298 -4.90 -10.36 -6.92
N ILE A 299 -4.35 -11.39 -7.58
CA ILE A 299 -3.08 -11.30 -8.33
C ILE A 299 -3.14 -10.26 -9.46
N GLY A 300 -4.26 -10.16 -10.19
CA GLY A 300 -4.37 -9.23 -11.32
C GLY A 300 -4.21 -7.76 -10.94
N ASN A 301 -4.78 -7.34 -9.80
CA ASN A 301 -4.54 -6.01 -9.25
C ASN A 301 -3.15 -5.90 -8.62
N ALA A 302 -2.70 -6.95 -7.93
CA ALA A 302 -1.37 -6.97 -7.34
C ALA A 302 -0.27 -6.67 -8.37
N LEU A 303 -0.36 -7.26 -9.57
CA LEU A 303 0.60 -7.05 -10.67
C LEU A 303 0.65 -5.59 -11.13
N ILE A 304 -0.50 -4.94 -11.38
CA ILE A 304 -0.51 -3.55 -11.85
C ILE A 304 0.05 -2.60 -10.79
N TYR A 305 -0.28 -2.81 -9.51
CA TYR A 305 0.23 -1.98 -8.42
C TYR A 305 1.70 -2.24 -8.16
N GLU A 306 2.15 -3.50 -8.20
CA GLU A 306 3.57 -3.82 -8.06
C GLU A 306 4.41 -3.12 -9.13
N VAL A 307 3.96 -3.16 -10.39
CA VAL A 307 4.65 -2.48 -11.48
C VAL A 307 4.60 -0.96 -11.32
N LEU A 308 3.44 -0.39 -10.95
CA LEU A 308 3.30 1.04 -10.67
C LEU A 308 4.31 1.49 -9.60
N HIS A 309 4.31 0.83 -8.44
CA HIS A 309 5.14 1.21 -7.29
C HIS A 309 6.64 0.99 -7.54
N ASN A 310 7.03 -0.08 -8.23
CA ASN A 310 8.43 -0.24 -8.66
C ASN A 310 8.86 0.87 -9.63
N THR A 311 7.96 1.34 -10.50
CA THR A 311 8.23 2.42 -11.45
C THR A 311 8.40 3.75 -10.70
N LEU A 312 7.47 4.10 -9.81
CA LEU A 312 7.54 5.32 -8.99
C LEU A 312 8.74 5.34 -8.06
N PHE A 313 9.08 4.20 -7.45
CA PHE A 313 10.29 4.05 -6.65
C PHE A 313 11.55 4.31 -7.47
N ALA A 314 11.64 3.72 -8.66
CA ALA A 314 12.81 3.87 -9.51
C ALA A 314 12.92 5.27 -10.13
N ASP A 315 11.80 5.91 -10.47
CA ASP A 315 11.74 7.32 -10.88
C ASP A 315 12.23 8.24 -9.74
N SER A 316 11.73 8.03 -8.52
CA SER A 316 12.17 8.80 -7.34
C SER A 316 13.67 8.63 -7.09
N LEU A 317 14.21 7.42 -7.20
CA LEU A 317 15.66 7.20 -7.11
C LEU A 317 16.41 7.92 -8.22
N ALA A 318 15.96 7.83 -9.47
CA ALA A 318 16.61 8.50 -10.59
C ALA A 318 16.67 10.03 -10.39
N GLU A 319 15.61 10.63 -9.85
CA GLU A 319 15.55 12.05 -9.48
C GLU A 319 16.58 12.41 -8.42
N GLN A 320 16.73 11.60 -7.36
CA GLN A 320 17.74 11.82 -6.30
C GLN A 320 19.19 11.82 -6.83
N TYR A 321 19.43 11.16 -7.97
CA TYR A 321 20.74 11.14 -8.63
C TYR A 321 20.84 12.11 -9.82
N GLY A 322 19.83 12.95 -10.04
CA GLY A 322 19.80 13.90 -11.16
C GLY A 322 19.78 13.25 -12.54
N LEU A 323 19.36 11.98 -12.62
CA LEU A 323 19.27 11.24 -13.88
C LEU A 323 18.04 11.70 -14.65
N LYS A 324 18.26 12.47 -15.73
CA LYS A 324 17.20 13.03 -16.58
C LYS A 324 17.23 12.40 -17.96
N GLY A 325 16.06 12.36 -18.62
CA GLY A 325 15.93 11.90 -20.01
C GLY A 325 16.20 10.40 -20.20
N LEU A 326 16.03 9.60 -19.16
CA LEU A 326 16.02 8.15 -19.30
C LEU A 326 14.78 7.74 -20.11
N VAL A 327 14.97 6.86 -21.09
CA VAL A 327 13.90 6.38 -21.96
C VAL A 327 14.05 4.87 -22.14
N VAL A 328 12.95 4.14 -21.96
CA VAL A 328 12.80 2.78 -22.48
C VAL A 328 12.00 2.88 -23.76
N GLU A 329 12.62 2.53 -24.88
CA GLU A 329 11.90 2.43 -26.15
C GLU A 329 10.76 1.40 -26.03
N GLY A 330 9.64 1.66 -26.69
CA GLY A 330 8.58 0.66 -26.79
C GLY A 330 9.08 -0.66 -27.38
N PHE A 331 8.27 -1.70 -27.22
CA PHE A 331 8.50 -2.97 -27.90
C PHE A 331 7.71 -2.97 -29.21
N ASP A 332 8.42 -3.25 -30.31
CA ASP A 332 7.79 -3.49 -31.60
C ASP A 332 8.06 -4.95 -31.97
N ALA A 333 7.00 -5.76 -31.94
CA ALA A 333 7.04 -7.17 -32.31
C ALA A 333 5.68 -7.55 -32.89
N GLU A 334 5.64 -8.42 -33.89
CA GLU A 334 4.36 -8.90 -34.43
C GLU A 334 3.61 -9.78 -33.43
N PRO A 335 2.26 -9.84 -33.51
CA PRO A 335 1.45 -10.86 -32.86
C PRO A 335 2.01 -12.29 -32.98
N THR A 336 1.93 -13.07 -31.90
CA THR A 336 2.22 -14.51 -31.95
C THR A 336 1.02 -15.28 -32.51
N GLU A 337 1.23 -16.54 -32.91
CA GLU A 337 0.15 -17.47 -33.31
C GLU A 337 -0.92 -17.66 -32.22
N ARG A 338 -0.58 -17.43 -30.95
CA ARG A 338 -1.47 -17.57 -29.79
C ARG A 338 -2.32 -16.33 -29.53
N GLN A 339 -2.07 -15.20 -30.21
CA GLN A 339 -2.78 -13.94 -29.96
C GLN A 339 -4.30 -14.11 -29.98
N GLN A 340 -4.83 -14.88 -30.94
CA GLN A 340 -6.27 -15.14 -31.04
C GLN A 340 -6.86 -15.79 -29.78
N LEU A 341 -6.11 -16.65 -29.09
CA LEU A 341 -6.58 -17.29 -27.85
C LEU A 341 -6.74 -16.27 -26.72
N TYR A 342 -5.77 -15.36 -26.58
CA TYR A 342 -5.86 -14.28 -25.60
C TYR A 342 -7.04 -13.36 -25.91
N ASP A 343 -7.24 -12.99 -27.18
CA ASP A 343 -8.32 -12.10 -27.59
C ASP A 343 -9.70 -12.73 -27.35
N VAL A 344 -9.88 -14.03 -27.62
CA VAL A 344 -11.12 -14.77 -27.31
C VAL A 344 -11.40 -14.75 -25.80
N VAL A 345 -10.41 -15.08 -24.96
CA VAL A 345 -10.60 -15.09 -23.50
C VAL A 345 -10.92 -13.69 -22.98
N LEU A 346 -10.24 -12.66 -23.47
CA LEU A 346 -10.47 -11.28 -23.06
C LEU A 346 -11.86 -10.78 -23.48
N ALA A 347 -12.30 -11.10 -24.70
CA ALA A 347 -13.64 -10.75 -25.18
C ALA A 347 -14.72 -11.45 -24.34
N GLN A 348 -14.59 -12.75 -24.07
CA GLN A 348 -15.55 -13.46 -23.22
C GLN A 348 -15.57 -12.92 -21.79
N LEU A 349 -14.41 -12.65 -21.19
CA LEU A 349 -14.34 -12.06 -19.85
C LEU A 349 -15.05 -10.70 -19.81
N LYS A 350 -14.78 -9.84 -20.79
CA LYS A 350 -15.32 -8.47 -20.83
C LYS A 350 -16.81 -8.42 -21.16
N ASP A 351 -17.24 -9.18 -22.16
CA ASP A 351 -18.55 -8.99 -22.79
C ASP A 351 -19.61 -9.98 -22.27
N ILE A 352 -19.18 -11.09 -21.63
CA ILE A 352 -20.08 -12.16 -21.16
C ILE A 352 -19.92 -12.42 -19.66
N VAL A 353 -18.71 -12.78 -19.21
CA VAL A 353 -18.49 -13.30 -17.85
C VAL A 353 -18.62 -12.19 -16.81
N VAL A 354 -17.82 -11.12 -16.91
CA VAL A 354 -17.81 -10.04 -15.92
C VAL A 354 -19.18 -9.34 -15.82
N PRO A 355 -19.86 -8.97 -16.93
CA PRO A 355 -21.19 -8.36 -16.85
C PRO A 355 -22.27 -9.29 -16.28
N GLY A 356 -22.08 -10.61 -16.40
CA GLY A 356 -23.01 -11.62 -15.88
C GLY A 356 -22.83 -11.94 -14.40
N ILE A 357 -21.82 -11.40 -13.71
CA ILE A 357 -21.55 -11.68 -12.30
C ILE A 357 -22.28 -10.66 -11.40
N PRO A 358 -23.24 -11.09 -10.57
CA PRO A 358 -23.95 -10.18 -9.66
C PRO A 358 -23.15 -9.85 -8.39
N ASP A 359 -22.27 -10.75 -7.96
CA ASP A 359 -21.47 -10.59 -6.75
C ASP A 359 -20.25 -9.70 -7.01
N PRO A 360 -20.12 -8.53 -6.36
CA PRO A 360 -19.00 -7.61 -6.60
C PRO A 360 -17.61 -8.19 -6.29
N PHE A 361 -17.51 -9.09 -5.30
CA PHE A 361 -16.25 -9.77 -4.99
C PHE A 361 -15.87 -10.71 -6.13
N VAL A 362 -16.81 -11.49 -6.65
CA VAL A 362 -16.56 -12.40 -7.78
C VAL A 362 -16.28 -11.59 -9.07
N GLU A 363 -16.98 -10.47 -9.27
CA GLU A 363 -16.78 -9.58 -10.42
C GLU A 363 -15.35 -9.02 -10.42
N MET A 364 -14.88 -8.56 -9.25
CA MET A 364 -13.50 -8.10 -9.05
C MET A 364 -12.48 -9.19 -9.42
N ARG A 365 -12.72 -10.45 -9.04
CA ARG A 365 -11.86 -11.59 -9.45
C ARG A 365 -11.84 -11.78 -10.96
N GLY A 366 -13.00 -11.70 -11.63
CA GLY A 366 -13.09 -11.78 -13.09
C GLY A 366 -12.29 -10.67 -13.80
N LYS A 367 -12.38 -9.43 -13.30
CA LYS A 367 -11.55 -8.30 -13.79
C LYS A 367 -10.06 -8.54 -13.55
N GLY A 368 -9.70 -9.12 -12.41
CA GLY A 368 -8.33 -9.53 -12.09
C GLY A 368 -7.76 -10.55 -13.10
N LEU A 369 -8.54 -11.57 -13.47
CA LEU A 369 -8.13 -12.54 -14.49
C LEU A 369 -7.86 -11.89 -15.84
N ALA A 370 -8.69 -10.93 -16.27
CA ALA A 370 -8.47 -10.21 -17.51
C ALA A 370 -7.12 -9.45 -17.52
N ARG A 371 -6.69 -8.90 -16.37
CA ARG A 371 -5.37 -8.25 -16.24
C ARG A 371 -4.22 -9.23 -16.39
N ILE A 372 -4.33 -10.43 -15.80
CA ILE A 372 -3.33 -11.49 -15.93
C ILE A 372 -3.22 -11.93 -17.40
N VAL A 373 -4.35 -12.17 -18.07
CA VAL A 373 -4.38 -12.59 -19.48
C VAL A 373 -3.74 -11.54 -20.39
N LYS A 374 -4.01 -10.25 -20.16
CA LYS A 374 -3.33 -9.15 -20.87
C LYS A 374 -1.82 -9.17 -20.66
N TYR A 375 -1.35 -9.29 -19.41
CA TYR A 375 0.08 -9.40 -19.12
C TYR A 375 0.72 -10.61 -19.82
N LEU A 376 0.07 -11.78 -19.77
CA LEU A 376 0.58 -12.98 -20.42
C LEU A 376 0.64 -12.83 -21.94
N ARG A 377 -0.30 -12.12 -22.56
CA ARG A 377 -0.27 -11.81 -24.00
C ARG A 377 0.94 -10.95 -24.35
N GLU A 378 1.21 -9.89 -23.58
CA GLU A 378 2.36 -9.03 -23.83
C GLU A 378 3.68 -9.75 -23.50
N ALA A 379 3.70 -10.62 -22.49
CA ALA A 379 4.86 -11.45 -22.17
C ALA A 379 5.16 -12.49 -23.27
N ASP A 380 4.14 -13.10 -23.87
CA ASP A 380 4.27 -14.00 -25.02
C ASP A 380 4.82 -13.26 -26.25
N ARG A 381 4.38 -12.01 -26.46
CA ARG A 381 4.77 -11.18 -27.61
C ARG A 381 6.16 -10.53 -27.47
N HIS A 382 6.49 -10.02 -26.28
CA HIS A 382 7.64 -9.14 -26.06
C HIS A 382 8.68 -9.70 -25.06
N GLY A 383 8.41 -10.85 -24.44
CA GLY A 383 9.23 -11.40 -23.36
C GLY A 383 10.71 -11.62 -23.72
N GLU A 384 11.02 -12.09 -24.93
CA GLU A 384 12.40 -12.26 -25.37
C GLU A 384 13.15 -10.93 -25.52
N ALA A 385 12.47 -9.90 -26.06
CA ALA A 385 13.05 -8.58 -26.22
C ALA A 385 13.31 -7.92 -24.85
N VAL A 386 12.36 -8.06 -23.91
CA VAL A 386 12.50 -7.61 -22.52
C VAL A 386 13.71 -8.28 -21.86
N GLN A 387 13.82 -9.61 -21.94
CA GLN A 387 14.93 -10.35 -21.34
C GLN A 387 16.28 -9.92 -21.93
N ARG A 388 16.35 -9.73 -23.25
CA ARG A 388 17.57 -9.28 -23.92
C ARG A 388 18.00 -7.89 -23.45
N ARG A 389 17.07 -6.92 -23.42
CA ARG A 389 17.35 -5.56 -22.96
C ARG A 389 17.77 -5.51 -21.50
N GLU A 390 17.15 -6.33 -20.65
CA GLU A 390 17.57 -6.41 -19.25
C GLU A 390 18.96 -7.04 -19.09
N LEU A 391 19.31 -8.07 -19.86
CA LEU A 391 20.67 -8.60 -19.91
C LEU A 391 21.71 -7.57 -20.39
N ASP A 392 21.34 -6.73 -21.36
CA ASP A 392 22.20 -5.64 -21.83
C ASP A 392 22.42 -4.60 -20.73
N ALA A 393 21.37 -4.26 -19.97
CA ALA A 393 21.47 -3.35 -18.83
C ALA A 393 22.32 -3.97 -17.69
N LEU A 394 22.13 -5.25 -17.38
CA LEU A 394 22.95 -5.99 -16.42
C LEU A 394 24.43 -6.03 -16.83
N GLN A 395 24.72 -6.24 -18.11
CA GLN A 395 26.09 -6.23 -18.63
C GLN A 395 26.76 -4.87 -18.41
N LYS A 396 26.02 -3.75 -18.55
CA LYS A 396 26.58 -2.41 -18.32
C LYS A 396 26.98 -2.20 -16.86
N VAL A 397 26.13 -2.59 -15.91
CA VAL A 397 26.39 -2.40 -14.48
C VAL A 397 27.39 -3.42 -13.92
N LEU A 398 27.30 -4.70 -14.29
CA LEU A 398 28.21 -5.76 -13.83
C LEU A 398 29.53 -5.84 -14.60
N ARG A 399 29.68 -5.08 -15.70
CA ARG A 399 30.83 -5.12 -16.63
C ARG A 399 31.10 -6.49 -17.27
N ARG A 400 30.18 -7.44 -17.11
CA ARG A 400 30.18 -8.80 -17.69
C ARG A 400 28.74 -9.18 -18.01
N ARG A 401 28.50 -9.87 -19.12
CA ARG A 401 27.16 -10.37 -19.46
C ARG A 401 26.81 -11.63 -18.64
N PRO A 402 25.74 -11.62 -17.82
CA PRO A 402 25.25 -12.81 -17.15
C PRO A 402 24.62 -13.80 -18.15
N ARG A 403 24.52 -15.09 -17.78
CA ARG A 403 23.86 -16.08 -18.64
C ARG A 403 22.35 -15.94 -18.66
N THR A 404 21.78 -15.53 -17.52
CA THR A 404 20.33 -15.34 -17.34
C THR A 404 20.08 -14.07 -16.53
N VAL A 405 18.91 -13.45 -16.73
CA VAL A 405 18.47 -12.29 -15.93
C VAL A 405 18.48 -12.63 -14.44
N ARG A 406 18.00 -13.82 -14.06
CA ARG A 406 17.99 -14.28 -12.67
C ARG A 406 19.38 -14.35 -12.04
N GLU A 407 20.36 -14.90 -12.78
CA GLU A 407 21.75 -14.94 -12.32
C GLU A 407 22.31 -13.53 -12.14
N GLY A 408 22.11 -12.65 -13.12
CA GLY A 408 22.60 -11.27 -13.06
C GLY A 408 21.97 -10.43 -11.96
N ARG A 409 20.65 -10.55 -11.72
CA ARG A 409 19.96 -9.88 -10.61
C ARG A 409 20.55 -10.28 -9.25
N ARG A 410 20.80 -11.58 -9.06
CA ARG A 410 21.42 -12.09 -7.83
C ARG A 410 22.86 -11.59 -7.67
N GLU A 411 23.68 -11.69 -8.72
CA GLU A 411 25.05 -11.17 -8.73
C GLU A 411 25.06 -9.67 -8.38
N LEU A 412 24.16 -8.88 -8.95
CA LEU A 412 24.02 -7.46 -8.64
C LEU A 412 23.61 -7.21 -7.19
N ALA A 413 22.61 -7.94 -6.68
CA ALA A 413 22.15 -7.80 -5.30
C ALA A 413 23.28 -8.09 -4.29
N ASP A 414 24.06 -9.15 -4.51
CA ASP A 414 25.22 -9.48 -3.67
C ASP A 414 26.35 -8.44 -3.78
N THR A 415 26.47 -7.76 -4.92
CA THR A 415 27.50 -6.75 -5.16
C THR A 415 27.14 -5.39 -4.55
N ILE A 416 25.84 -5.05 -4.47
CA ILE A 416 25.35 -3.84 -3.79
C ILE A 416 25.76 -3.84 -2.33
N ASP A 417 25.60 -4.96 -1.62
CA ASP A 417 26.03 -5.12 -0.23
C ASP A 417 27.53 -4.89 -0.04
N ALA A 418 28.34 -5.18 -1.06
CA ALA A 418 29.79 -5.01 -1.04
C ALA A 418 30.26 -3.57 -1.34
N GLY A 419 29.36 -2.68 -1.80
CA GLY A 419 29.68 -1.27 -2.06
C GLY A 419 30.66 -1.02 -3.21
N SER A 420 30.76 -1.94 -4.17
CA SER A 420 31.82 -1.94 -5.21
C SER A 420 31.41 -1.33 -6.57
N LEU A 421 30.17 -0.88 -6.71
CA LEU A 421 29.61 -0.33 -7.95
C LEU A 421 29.21 1.14 -7.79
N ALA A 422 29.25 1.89 -8.88
CA ALA A 422 28.77 3.27 -8.88
C ALA A 422 27.25 3.32 -8.73
N ASN A 423 26.75 4.12 -7.77
CA ASN A 423 25.33 4.24 -7.50
C ASN A 423 24.52 4.66 -8.75
N THR A 424 25.06 5.54 -9.60
CA THR A 424 24.39 5.98 -10.84
C THR A 424 24.18 4.85 -11.83
N ASP A 425 25.11 3.89 -11.94
CA ASP A 425 24.97 2.72 -12.80
C ASP A 425 23.89 1.77 -12.25
N ILE A 426 23.86 1.57 -10.92
CA ILE A 426 22.84 0.75 -10.26
C ILE A 426 21.46 1.37 -10.47
N VAL A 427 21.29 2.65 -10.18
CA VAL A 427 20.00 3.36 -10.33
C VAL A 427 19.52 3.33 -11.78
N THR A 428 20.41 3.53 -12.74
CA THR A 428 20.07 3.42 -14.18
C THR A 428 19.55 2.02 -14.53
N TYR A 429 20.18 0.97 -13.99
CA TYR A 429 19.71 -0.41 -14.17
C TYR A 429 18.34 -0.64 -13.52
N LEU A 430 18.15 -0.21 -12.27
CA LEU A 430 16.89 -0.38 -11.53
C LEU A 430 15.73 0.33 -12.25
N TRP A 431 15.98 1.56 -12.72
CA TRP A 431 15.04 2.32 -13.53
C TRP A 431 14.67 1.58 -14.82
N THR A 432 15.68 1.10 -15.56
CA THR A 432 15.47 0.33 -16.81
C THR A 432 14.64 -0.93 -16.53
N ARG A 433 14.95 -1.69 -15.49
CA ARG A 433 14.21 -2.90 -15.08
C ARG A 433 12.75 -2.58 -14.80
N ALA A 434 12.48 -1.56 -13.97
CA ALA A 434 11.11 -1.19 -13.61
C ALA A 434 10.30 -0.77 -14.85
N HIS A 435 10.90 0.03 -15.73
CA HIS A 435 10.23 0.53 -16.93
C HIS A 435 10.02 -0.54 -18.02
N LEU A 436 10.91 -1.53 -18.14
CA LEU A 436 10.66 -2.70 -19.01
C LEU A 436 9.43 -3.50 -18.53
N GLN A 437 9.25 -3.66 -17.22
CA GLN A 437 8.05 -4.31 -16.66
C GLN A 437 6.80 -3.43 -16.80
N HIS A 438 6.95 -2.10 -16.66
CA HIS A 438 5.90 -1.14 -16.95
C HIS A 438 5.34 -1.30 -18.36
N GLU A 439 6.19 -1.37 -19.38
CA GLU A 439 5.76 -1.53 -20.76
C GLU A 439 5.01 -2.85 -21.00
N LEU A 440 5.44 -3.96 -20.38
CA LEU A 440 4.69 -5.23 -20.44
C LEU A 440 3.31 -5.15 -19.79
N MET A 441 3.19 -4.39 -18.70
CA MET A 441 1.95 -4.29 -17.94
C MET A 441 1.00 -3.19 -18.45
N ARG A 442 1.53 -2.24 -19.23
CA ARG A 442 0.83 -1.03 -19.71
C ARG A 442 -0.60 -1.31 -20.22
N PRO A 443 -0.87 -2.34 -21.07
CA PRO A 443 -2.23 -2.61 -21.57
C PRO A 443 -3.26 -3.03 -20.50
N ALA A 444 -2.80 -3.46 -19.33
CA ALA A 444 -3.62 -3.87 -18.20
C ALA A 444 -3.73 -2.82 -17.08
N MET A 445 -2.88 -1.80 -17.07
CA MET A 445 -2.85 -0.74 -16.06
C MET A 445 -3.96 0.31 -16.25
N GLY A 446 -4.50 0.47 -17.47
CA GLY A 446 -5.50 1.49 -17.75
C GLY A 446 -4.95 2.89 -17.48
N VAL A 447 -5.70 3.72 -16.76
CA VAL A 447 -5.25 5.09 -16.41
C VAL A 447 -3.97 5.12 -15.58
N LEU A 448 -3.65 4.05 -14.83
CA LEU A 448 -2.48 3.99 -13.97
C LEU A 448 -1.16 3.99 -14.75
N ALA A 449 -1.15 3.59 -16.03
CA ALA A 449 0.06 3.59 -16.86
C ALA A 449 0.67 5.00 -17.04
N GLU A 450 -0.19 6.01 -17.03
CA GLU A 450 0.21 7.42 -17.23
C GLU A 450 0.32 8.18 -15.92
N ARG A 451 0.03 7.54 -14.78
CA ARG A 451 0.10 8.20 -13.47
C ARG A 451 1.55 8.35 -13.03
N ARG A 452 1.86 9.53 -12.50
CA ARG A 452 3.13 9.89 -11.85
C ARG A 452 2.80 10.65 -10.58
N PHE A 453 3.79 10.88 -9.72
CA PHE A 453 3.62 11.79 -8.60
C PHE A 453 3.16 13.16 -9.07
N ASP A 454 2.20 13.74 -8.36
CA ASP A 454 1.87 15.15 -8.53
C ASP A 454 3.10 16.00 -8.16
N PRO A 455 3.38 17.07 -8.92
CA PRO A 455 4.55 17.91 -8.68
C PRO A 455 4.48 18.56 -7.29
N LEU A 456 5.63 18.67 -6.65
CA LEU A 456 5.82 19.49 -5.45
C LEU A 456 5.80 20.99 -5.78
N PRO A 457 5.55 21.87 -4.80
CA PRO A 457 5.46 23.31 -5.03
C PRO A 457 6.65 23.93 -5.78
N ASP A 458 7.86 23.41 -5.59
CA ASP A 458 9.11 23.84 -6.24
C ASP A 458 9.36 23.17 -7.61
N GLU A 459 8.51 22.23 -8.02
CA GLU A 459 8.54 21.55 -9.32
C GLU A 459 7.51 22.13 -10.30
N VAL A 460 6.51 22.86 -9.80
CA VAL A 460 5.56 23.59 -10.62
C VAL A 460 6.27 24.83 -11.17
N ALA A 461 6.29 24.99 -12.50
CA ALA A 461 6.86 26.18 -13.12
C ALA A 461 6.12 27.45 -12.59
N PRO A 462 6.84 28.53 -12.27
CA PRO A 462 6.26 29.75 -11.71
C PRO A 462 5.28 30.47 -12.65
#